data_AF-A0A8J3Y3P7-F1
#
_entry.id   AF-A0A8J3Y3P7-F1
#
_cell.length_a   1.000
_cell.length_b   1.000
_cell.length_c   1.000
_cell.angle_alpha   90.00
_cell.angle_beta   90.00
_cell.angle_gamma   90.00
#
_symmetry.space_group_name_H-M   'P 1'
#
loop_
_entity.id
_entity.type
_entity.pdbx_description
1 polymer ?
#
loop_
_entity_poly.entity_id
_entity_poly.type
_entity_poly.pdbx_seq_one_letter_code
_entity_poly.pdbx_strand_id
1 'polypeptide(L)'
;MPEWHGDITARSAGLGDSQIAGIEADIAAMEDFAAGLAAEVEKNFGPEANRVVGELRLDLPGTAMFAELQQFFAAHHEAKRITYRNIGEFRGDTHTLASAAQKVSTEYRGADAFSEARVRDVQDALANGAAMDSPGGRNNSREFEL
;
A
#
# COMPACT_ATOMS: atom_id res chain seq x y z
N MET A 1 -22.82 7.40 -37.15
CA MET A 1 -22.70 6.47 -36.01
C MET A 1 -21.54 5.53 -36.32
N PRO A 2 -20.33 5.75 -35.77
CA PRO A 2 -19.23 4.82 -35.96
C PRO A 2 -19.21 3.79 -34.82
N GLU A 3 -19.18 2.51 -35.19
CA GLU A 3 -18.99 1.36 -34.30
C GLU A 3 -17.59 1.36 -33.68
N TRP A 4 -17.54 1.11 -32.37
CA TRP A 4 -16.31 0.82 -31.63
C TRP A 4 -16.03 -0.68 -31.65
N HIS A 5 -15.15 -1.14 -32.56
CA HIS A 5 -14.47 -2.42 -32.43
C HIS A 5 -13.08 -2.17 -31.84
N GLY A 6 -13.04 -1.98 -30.51
CA GLY A 6 -11.80 -1.89 -29.75
C GLY A 6 -11.28 -3.28 -29.44
N ASP A 7 -10.31 -3.75 -30.21
CA ASP A 7 -9.50 -4.93 -29.92
C ASP A 7 -8.80 -4.79 -28.55
N ILE A 8 -9.27 -5.56 -27.57
CA ILE A 8 -8.78 -5.54 -26.18
C ILE A 8 -7.46 -6.35 -26.07
N THR A 9 -7.09 -7.12 -27.09
CA THR A 9 -5.89 -7.95 -27.06
C THR A 9 -4.59 -7.21 -27.41
N ALA A 10 -4.66 -5.99 -27.93
CA ALA A 10 -3.47 -5.21 -28.26
C ALA A 10 -2.83 -4.45 -27.07
N ARG A 11 -3.49 -4.38 -25.90
CA ARG A 11 -2.98 -3.61 -24.73
C ARG A 11 -2.24 -4.44 -23.69
N SER A 12 -2.14 -5.77 -23.85
CA SER A 12 -1.39 -6.63 -22.92
C SER A 12 -0.01 -7.04 -23.43
N ALA A 13 0.35 -6.69 -24.66
CA ALA A 13 1.67 -6.96 -25.20
C ALA A 13 2.65 -5.85 -24.83
N GLY A 14 3.38 -6.03 -23.72
CA GLY A 14 4.63 -5.31 -23.50
C GLY A 14 4.70 -4.41 -22.27
N LEU A 15 4.27 -4.88 -21.10
CA LEU A 15 4.97 -4.49 -19.88
C LEU A 15 6.13 -5.48 -19.73
N GLY A 16 7.27 -5.16 -20.35
CA GLY A 16 8.46 -5.99 -20.27
C GLY A 16 8.94 -6.10 -18.82
N ASP A 17 9.49 -7.26 -18.44
CA ASP A 17 10.09 -7.55 -17.13
C ASP A 17 10.98 -6.41 -16.58
N SER A 18 11.57 -5.60 -17.47
CA SER A 18 12.42 -4.46 -17.12
C SER A 18 11.68 -3.26 -16.50
N GLN A 19 10.38 -3.10 -16.72
CA GLN A 19 9.59 -2.04 -16.07
C GLN A 19 9.15 -2.42 -14.66
N ILE A 20 9.00 -3.72 -14.38
CA ILE A 20 8.66 -4.23 -13.05
C ILE A 20 9.92 -4.27 -12.16
N ALA A 21 11.10 -4.51 -12.75
CA ALA A 21 12.38 -4.50 -12.04
C ALA A 21 12.81 -3.12 -11.48
N GLY A 22 12.14 -2.03 -11.86
CA GLY A 22 12.48 -0.66 -11.46
C GLY A 22 11.50 0.02 -10.51
N ILE A 23 10.50 -0.69 -9.99
CA ILE A 23 9.64 -0.17 -8.92
C ILE A 23 10.34 -0.48 -7.60
N GLU A 24 11.31 0.35 -7.24
CA GLU A 24 11.87 0.38 -5.89
C GLU A 24 10.79 0.97 -4.97
N ALA A 25 10.00 0.09 -4.35
CA ALA A 25 9.02 0.51 -3.36
C ALA A 25 9.77 1.02 -2.13
N ASP A 26 9.58 2.30 -1.78
CA ASP A 26 10.12 2.83 -0.52
C ASP A 26 9.30 2.27 0.64
N ILE A 27 9.70 1.07 1.09
CA ILE A 27 9.06 0.31 2.18
C ILE A 27 9.02 1.16 3.46
N ALA A 28 10.09 1.91 3.73
CA ALA A 28 10.17 2.77 4.92
C ALA A 28 9.15 3.91 4.84
N ALA A 29 9.05 4.60 3.70
CA ALA A 29 8.04 5.63 3.51
C ALA A 29 6.60 5.09 3.59
N MET A 30 6.35 3.86 3.12
CA MET A 30 5.03 3.22 3.23
C MET A 30 4.66 2.89 4.69
N GLU A 31 5.62 2.41 5.48
CA GLU A 31 5.43 2.14 6.91
C GLU A 31 5.24 3.43 7.70
N ASP A 32 6.06 4.44 7.43
CA ASP A 32 5.94 5.76 8.05
C ASP A 32 4.60 6.42 7.70
N PHE A 33 4.15 6.29 6.45
CA PHE A 33 2.83 6.75 6.02
C PHE A 33 1.71 6.03 6.77
N ALA A 34 1.75 4.70 6.84
CA ALA A 34 0.73 3.91 7.54
C ALA A 34 0.65 4.26 9.03
N ALA A 35 1.80 4.34 9.70
CA ALA A 35 1.90 4.69 11.10
C ALA A 35 1.49 6.14 11.38
N GLY A 36 1.96 7.07 10.54
CA GLY A 36 1.62 8.49 10.64
C GLY A 36 0.13 8.74 10.44
N LEU A 37 -0.47 8.11 9.43
CA LEU A 37 -1.88 8.23 9.13
C LEU A 37 -2.78 7.68 10.25
N ALA A 38 -2.42 6.51 10.82
CA ALA A 38 -3.13 5.95 11.96
C ALA A 38 -3.02 6.85 13.21
N ALA A 39 -1.82 7.39 13.46
CA ALA A 39 -1.58 8.29 14.59
C ALA A 39 -2.34 9.61 14.45
N GLU A 40 -2.40 10.18 13.24
CA GLU A 40 -3.14 11.41 12.94
C GLU A 40 -4.64 11.22 13.19
N VAL A 41 -5.21 10.10 12.73
CA VAL A 41 -6.61 9.79 12.95
C VAL A 41 -6.93 9.64 14.43
N GLU A 42 -6.11 8.92 15.19
CA GLU A 42 -6.40 8.67 16.59
C GLU A 42 -6.17 9.90 17.48
N LYS A 43 -5.09 10.65 17.24
CA LYS A 43 -4.70 11.77 18.10
C LYS A 43 -5.44 13.06 17.77
N ASN A 44 -5.70 13.33 16.49
CA ASN A 44 -6.20 14.63 16.05
C ASN A 44 -7.64 14.54 15.51
N PHE A 45 -7.92 13.61 14.58
CA PHE A 45 -9.25 13.51 14.00
C PHE A 45 -10.29 12.94 14.99
N GLY A 46 -9.95 11.91 15.76
CA GLY A 46 -10.85 11.21 16.67
C GLY A 46 -11.52 12.13 17.71
N PRO A 47 -10.76 12.97 18.45
CA PRO A 47 -11.33 13.92 19.39
C PRO A 47 -12.27 14.94 18.74
N GLU A 48 -11.90 15.53 17.61
CA GLU A 48 -12.74 16.49 16.89
C GLU A 48 -13.99 15.84 16.30
N ALA A 49 -13.85 14.63 15.74
CA ALA A 49 -14.96 13.83 15.27
C ALA A 49 -15.97 13.56 16.40
N ASN A 50 -15.50 13.20 17.59
CA ASN A 50 -16.37 12.99 18.75
C ASN A 50 -17.08 14.28 19.19
N ARG A 51 -16.39 15.42 19.19
CA ARG A 51 -16.98 16.73 19.50
C ARG A 51 -18.11 17.06 18.51
N VAL A 52 -17.82 17.00 17.21
CA VAL A 52 -18.80 17.29 16.15
C VAL A 52 -19.97 16.33 16.22
N VAL A 53 -19.73 15.03 16.40
CA VAL A 53 -20.80 14.03 16.56
C VAL A 53 -21.66 14.34 17.79
N GLY A 54 -21.08 14.85 18.87
CA GLY A 54 -21.82 15.34 20.03
C GLY A 54 -22.75 16.50 19.67
N GLU A 55 -22.27 17.47 18.91
CA GLU A 55 -23.05 18.63 18.46
C GLU A 55 -24.18 18.23 17.50
N LEU A 56 -23.95 17.27 16.61
CA LEU A 56 -24.97 16.75 15.68
C LEU A 56 -26.14 16.06 16.40
N ARG A 57 -25.94 15.59 17.63
CA ARG A 57 -27.01 14.96 18.43
C ARG A 57 -27.93 15.96 19.12
N LEU A 58 -27.59 17.25 19.09
CA LEU A 58 -28.45 18.27 19.65
C LEU A 58 -29.73 18.39 18.82
N ASP A 59 -30.85 18.33 19.53
CA ASP A 59 -32.17 18.54 18.94
C ASP A 59 -32.40 20.03 18.71
N LEU A 60 -33.04 20.35 17.58
CA LEU A 60 -33.51 21.69 17.30
C LEU A 60 -34.69 22.00 18.24
N PRO A 61 -34.70 23.17 18.90
CA PRO A 61 -35.81 23.53 19.76
C PRO A 61 -37.07 23.85 18.93
N GLY A 62 -38.21 23.28 19.34
CA GLY A 62 -39.54 23.69 18.90
C GLY A 62 -40.17 22.85 17.80
N THR A 63 -41.44 23.14 17.53
CA THR A 63 -42.22 22.56 16.43
C THR A 63 -42.29 23.54 15.27
N ALA A 64 -42.30 23.03 14.04
CA ALA A 64 -42.33 23.89 12.88
C ALA A 64 -43.72 24.54 12.71
N MET A 65 -43.76 25.87 12.75
CA MET A 65 -45.00 26.66 12.71
C MET A 65 -45.41 27.09 11.30
N PHE A 66 -44.50 26.99 10.33
CA PHE A 66 -44.72 27.34 8.92
C PHE A 66 -43.91 26.42 7.99
N ALA A 67 -44.25 26.42 6.70
CA ALA A 67 -43.73 25.45 5.73
C ALA A 67 -42.21 25.57 5.52
N GLU A 68 -41.68 26.79 5.50
CA GLU A 68 -40.26 27.06 5.31
C GLU A 68 -39.43 26.56 6.51
N LEU A 69 -39.98 26.62 7.73
CA LEU A 69 -39.34 26.04 8.91
C LEU A 69 -39.37 24.50 8.89
N GLN A 70 -40.43 23.89 8.36
CA GLN A 70 -40.48 22.44 8.13
C GLN A 70 -39.39 22.01 7.12
N GLN A 71 -39.25 22.75 6.02
CA GLN A 71 -38.22 22.48 5.02
C GLN A 71 -36.81 22.66 5.60
N PHE A 72 -36.60 23.70 6.40
CA PHE A 72 -35.34 23.91 7.11
C PHE A 72 -35.03 22.74 8.05
N PHE A 73 -35.98 22.27 8.86
CA PHE A 73 -35.78 21.11 9.73
C PHE A 73 -35.43 19.85 8.95
N ALA A 74 -36.15 19.57 7.86
CA ALA A 74 -35.85 18.41 7.00
C ALA A 74 -34.43 18.48 6.40
N ALA A 75 -34.07 19.62 5.82
CA ALA A 75 -32.74 19.83 5.24
C ALA A 75 -31.63 19.78 6.31
N HIS A 76 -31.89 20.34 7.49
CA HIS A 76 -30.95 20.30 8.60
C HIS A 76 -30.73 18.86 9.11
N HIS A 77 -31.80 18.08 9.32
CA HIS A 77 -31.68 16.68 9.71
C HIS A 77 -30.91 15.86 8.69
N GLU A 78 -31.15 16.08 7.40
CA GLU A 78 -30.43 15.39 6.33
C GLU A 78 -28.94 15.77 6.31
N ALA A 79 -28.62 17.06 6.48
CA ALA A 79 -27.24 17.51 6.62
C ALA A 79 -26.56 16.83 7.82
N LYS A 80 -27.21 16.80 8.99
CA LYS A 80 -26.66 16.13 10.18
C LYS A 80 -26.39 14.64 9.93
N ARG A 81 -27.32 13.95 9.25
CA ARG A 81 -27.19 12.53 8.91
C ARG A 81 -26.02 12.27 7.96
N ILE A 82 -25.89 13.08 6.90
CA ILE A 82 -24.78 12.98 5.94
C ILE A 82 -23.45 13.23 6.65
N THR A 83 -23.34 14.29 7.44
CA THR A 83 -22.11 14.61 8.18
C THR A 83 -21.72 13.47 9.13
N TYR A 84 -22.68 12.93 9.90
CA TYR A 84 -22.43 11.80 10.79
C TYR A 84 -21.88 10.58 10.05
N ARG A 85 -22.48 10.23 8.91
CA ARG A 85 -22.02 9.12 8.07
C ARG A 85 -20.61 9.37 7.55
N ASN A 86 -20.34 10.55 6.98
CA ASN A 86 -19.04 10.88 6.40
C ASN A 86 -17.91 10.83 7.46
N ILE A 87 -18.18 11.26 8.70
CA ILE A 87 -17.20 11.16 9.80
C ILE A 87 -16.87 9.69 10.09
N GLY A 88 -17.88 8.82 10.11
CA GLY A 88 -17.69 7.38 10.33
C GLY A 88 -16.91 6.72 9.19
N GLU A 89 -17.29 7.01 7.94
CA GLU A 89 -16.64 6.50 6.73
C GLU A 89 -15.18 6.94 6.66
N PHE A 90 -14.88 8.23 6.88
CA PHE A 90 -13.52 8.73 6.84
C PHE A 90 -12.58 7.98 7.79
N ARG A 91 -13.01 7.71 9.03
CA ARG A 91 -12.22 6.96 9.99
C ARG A 91 -12.00 5.51 9.54
N GLY A 92 -13.04 4.85 9.03
CA GLY A 92 -12.96 3.47 8.56
C GLY A 92 -12.09 3.30 7.30
N ASP A 93 -12.25 4.19 6.33
CA ASP A 93 -11.51 4.21 5.08
C ASP A 93 -10.03 4.48 5.34
N THR A 94 -9.73 5.40 6.26
CA THR A 94 -8.35 5.72 6.63
C THR A 94 -7.66 4.55 7.32
N HIS A 95 -8.35 3.85 8.22
CA HIS A 95 -7.83 2.61 8.82
C HIS A 95 -7.58 1.53 7.76
N THR A 96 -8.49 1.40 6.79
CA THR A 96 -8.35 0.46 5.67
C THR A 96 -7.13 0.80 4.81
N LEU A 97 -6.92 2.08 4.50
CA LEU A 97 -5.77 2.54 3.73
C LEU A 97 -4.45 2.28 4.47
N ALA A 98 -4.37 2.61 5.77
CA ALA A 98 -3.20 2.32 6.59
C ALA A 98 -2.90 0.82 6.66
N SER A 99 -3.93 -0.01 6.81
CA SER A 99 -3.80 -1.48 6.82
C SER A 99 -3.30 -2.02 5.47
N ALA A 100 -3.78 -1.46 4.36
CA ALA A 100 -3.34 -1.84 3.03
C ALA A 100 -1.87 -1.46 2.79
N ALA A 101 -1.45 -0.25 3.18
CA ALA A 101 -0.07 0.18 3.10
C ALA A 101 0.87 -0.72 3.92
N GLN A 102 0.49 -1.06 5.16
CA GLN A 102 1.24 -2.00 6.01
C GLN A 102 1.34 -3.41 5.40
N LYS A 103 0.26 -3.89 4.79
CA LYS A 103 0.25 -5.20 4.14
C LYS A 103 1.23 -5.23 2.97
N VAL A 104 1.16 -4.22 2.10
CA VAL A 104 2.04 -4.13 0.93
C VAL A 104 3.51 -3.98 1.36
N SER A 105 3.82 -3.15 2.35
CA SER A 105 5.21 -3.01 2.85
C SER A 105 5.76 -4.33 3.39
N THR A 106 4.93 -5.11 4.10
CA THR A 106 5.31 -6.43 4.62
C THR A 106 5.59 -7.42 3.49
N GLU A 107 4.75 -7.44 2.45
CA GLU A 107 4.93 -8.32 1.29
C GLU A 107 6.21 -7.98 0.52
N TYR A 108 6.49 -6.70 0.28
CA TYR A 108 7.73 -6.26 -0.38
C TYR A 108 8.97 -6.61 0.45
N ARG A 109 8.96 -6.33 1.76
CA ARG A 109 10.08 -6.69 2.66
C ARG A 109 10.40 -8.19 2.62
N GLY A 110 9.37 -9.03 2.57
CA GLY A 110 9.53 -10.48 2.43
C GLY A 110 10.16 -10.88 1.09
N ALA A 111 9.72 -10.25 -0.01
CA ALA A 111 10.25 -10.50 -1.34
C ALA A 111 11.73 -10.07 -1.48
N ASP A 112 12.10 -8.93 -0.90
CA ASP A 112 13.48 -8.42 -0.90
C ASP A 112 14.40 -9.34 -0.10
N ALA A 113 13.98 -9.73 1.12
CA ALA A 113 14.74 -10.66 1.95
C ALA A 113 14.94 -12.03 1.28
N PHE A 114 13.93 -12.54 0.58
CA PHE A 114 14.04 -13.79 -0.18
C PHE A 114 14.99 -13.65 -1.38
N SER A 115 14.90 -12.55 -2.10
CA SER A 115 15.80 -12.24 -3.23
C SER A 115 17.25 -12.11 -2.77
N GLU A 116 17.50 -11.42 -1.65
CA GLU A 116 18.83 -11.30 -1.05
C GLU A 116 19.40 -12.67 -0.67
N ALA A 117 18.59 -13.54 -0.05
CA ALA A 117 19.00 -14.90 0.31
C ALA A 117 19.39 -15.72 -0.94
N ARG A 118 18.60 -15.64 -2.01
CA ARG A 118 18.90 -16.33 -3.27
C ARG A 118 20.17 -15.81 -3.95
N VAL A 119 20.38 -14.50 -3.93
CA VAL A 119 21.62 -13.91 -4.45
C VAL A 119 22.83 -14.38 -3.65
N ARG A 120 22.73 -14.41 -2.32
CA ARG A 120 23.79 -14.93 -1.43
C ARG A 120 24.07 -16.41 -1.71
N ASP A 121 23.04 -17.25 -1.84
CA ASP A 121 23.19 -18.67 -2.19
C ASP A 121 23.95 -18.88 -3.52
N VAL A 122 23.64 -18.07 -4.54
CA VAL A 122 24.31 -18.14 -5.84
C VAL A 122 25.76 -17.67 -5.75
N GLN A 123 26.03 -16.60 -5.01
CA GLN A 123 27.38 -16.08 -4.78
C GLN A 123 28.25 -17.12 -4.05
N ASP A 124 27.71 -17.78 -3.02
CA ASP A 124 28.41 -18.83 -2.28
C ASP A 124 28.66 -20.06 -3.16
N ALA A 125 27.67 -20.49 -3.97
CA ALA A 125 27.84 -21.58 -4.92
C ALA A 125 28.92 -21.27 -5.97
N LEU A 126 28.95 -20.03 -6.49
CA LEU A 126 29.96 -19.59 -7.45
C LEU A 126 31.36 -19.54 -6.81
N ALA A 127 31.49 -19.03 -5.58
CA ALA A 127 32.75 -18.97 -4.86
C ALA A 127 33.30 -20.38 -4.56
N ASN A 128 32.43 -21.31 -4.15
CA ASN A 128 32.79 -22.70 -3.92
C ASN A 128 33.20 -23.42 -5.22
N GLY A 129 32.51 -23.15 -6.34
CA GLY A 129 32.87 -23.67 -7.65
C GLY A 129 34.21 -23.13 -8.15
N ALA A 130 34.48 -21.83 -7.97
CA ALA A 130 35.75 -21.20 -8.32
C ALA A 130 36.92 -21.73 -7.48
N ALA A 131 36.68 -22.05 -6.19
CA ALA A 131 37.66 -22.70 -5.34
C ALA A 131 37.99 -24.14 -5.77
N MET A 132 37.01 -24.85 -6.36
CA MET A 132 37.21 -26.19 -6.93
C MET A 132 37.96 -26.18 -8.28
N ASP A 133 37.84 -25.10 -9.07
CA ASP A 133 38.50 -24.97 -10.39
C ASP A 133 39.95 -24.45 -10.30
N SER A 134 40.41 -24.02 -9.12
CA SER A 134 41.81 -23.63 -8.90
C SER A 134 42.73 -24.87 -8.88
N PRO A 135 43.50 -25.17 -9.95
CA PRO A 135 44.19 -26.45 -10.10
C PRO A 135 45.53 -26.43 -9.36
N GLY A 136 45.50 -26.72 -8.07
CA GLY A 136 46.69 -27.05 -7.28
C GLY A 136 46.91 -28.56 -7.20
N GLY A 137 47.33 -29.22 -8.29
CA GLY A 137 47.70 -30.63 -8.22
C GLY A 137 47.73 -31.45 -9.51
N ARG A 138 48.26 -30.93 -10.62
CA ARG A 138 48.73 -31.80 -11.72
C ARG A 138 50.25 -31.78 -11.75
N ASN A 139 50.87 -32.63 -10.92
CA ASN A 139 52.29 -32.94 -11.00
C ASN A 139 52.53 -33.86 -12.22
N ASN A 140 52.54 -33.29 -13.42
CA ASN A 140 52.98 -33.96 -14.64
C ASN A 140 54.45 -33.59 -14.92
N SER A 141 55.34 -34.03 -14.02
CA SER A 141 56.76 -34.15 -14.33
C SER A 141 56.99 -35.53 -14.94
N ARG A 142 56.66 -35.70 -16.22
CA ARG A 142 57.18 -36.82 -17.01
C ARG A 142 58.40 -36.32 -17.78
N GLU A 143 59.53 -36.98 -17.49
CA GLU A 143 60.60 -37.41 -18.39
C GLU A 143 61.05 -36.45 -19.51
N PHE A 144 62.35 -36.12 -19.52
CA PHE A 144 63.30 -36.49 -20.58
C PHE A 144 64.69 -35.98 -20.20
N GLU A 145 65.60 -36.89 -19.82
CA GLU A 145 67.02 -36.75 -20.14
C GLU A 145 67.70 -38.13 -20.10
N LEU A 146 68.47 -38.40 -21.15
CA LEU A 146 69.14 -39.65 -21.53
C LEU A 146 70.37 -39.96 -20.67
#